data_AF-A0A370PEG2-F1
#
_entry.id   AF-A0A370PEG2-F1
#
_cell.length_a   1.000
_cell.length_b   1.000
_cell.length_c   1.000
_cell.angle_alpha   90.00
_cell.angle_beta   90.00
_cell.angle_gamma   90.00
#
_symmetry.space_group_name_H-M   'P 1'
#
loop_
_entity.id
_entity.type
_entity.pdbx_description
1 polymer ?
#
loop_
_entity_poly.entity_id
_entity_poly.type
_entity_poly.pdbx_seq_one_letter_code
_entity_poly.pdbx_strand_id
1 'polypeptide(L)'
;MDPGAVQKRLAQAAVKLYKARKELKRYKAAKKIVEEQEAEAAEKAETTEYIRRPTFSILETILEVSEVKTVDIEVHGMKAKFYLSRPDEDIVPLRYLKKADTDKIVHRAVWIFSKAKDGRQVNQDKWPTLETVFFDVFHNLKNSPHWDKALFDDDKGSTATCPPNTDFRLARFNQDNVLHALISELFFNVDVMHPTSKPMLWFHLHPKVMGETLEYWTGYKEKRHDGPCSSGRIVVEYYPDAMFARTVLPVATTLTDNQPLDKALCQNFQLHLGQLLTNLHHLHINKYCLPDQEVFLINLHGSRLHVQRAVFPSPKISRIYCKKYKPADPKSELHTFRAGDTTRRYTEQDLEYDIDQLDWLHTLREDNNEAPDEEDKPVIRVLASQEYDLWTKSGWHAALKLLAGLNRYLMGGRAKCGVMQNMFEKFPIAESPPKESSAAKS
;
A
#
# COMPACT_ATOMS: atom_id res chain seq x y z
N MET A 1 -37.86 60.60 -0.22
CA MET A 1 -37.82 59.28 0.45
C MET A 1 -38.83 59.31 1.59
N ASP A 2 -39.77 58.37 1.63
CA ASP A 2 -40.86 58.35 2.60
C ASP A 2 -40.35 57.94 4.01
N PRO A 3 -40.41 58.83 5.02
CA PRO A 3 -39.93 58.55 6.38
C PRO A 3 -40.62 57.34 7.01
N GLY A 4 -41.88 57.06 6.65
CA GLY A 4 -42.65 55.92 7.19
C GLY A 4 -42.12 54.56 6.73
N ALA A 5 -41.56 54.49 5.51
CA ALA A 5 -41.02 53.26 4.95
C ALA A 5 -39.70 52.84 5.61
N VAL A 6 -38.88 53.81 6.04
CA VAL A 6 -37.61 53.57 6.74
C VAL A 6 -37.86 53.07 8.17
N GLN A 7 -38.83 53.65 8.87
CA GLN A 7 -39.21 53.26 10.23
C GLN A 7 -39.76 51.82 10.27
N LYS A 8 -40.55 51.43 9.27
CA LYS A 8 -41.10 50.07 9.15
C LYS A 8 -40.01 49.01 8.87
N ARG A 9 -38.99 49.35 8.07
CA ARG A 9 -37.83 48.48 7.81
C ARG A 9 -36.94 48.31 9.05
N LEU A 10 -36.73 49.37 9.83
CA LEU A 10 -35.98 49.30 11.09
C LEU A 10 -36.71 48.45 12.14
N ALA A 11 -38.02 48.57 12.26
CA ALA A 11 -38.82 47.74 13.16
C ALA A 11 -38.75 46.24 12.76
N GLN A 12 -38.82 45.92 11.47
CA GLN A 12 -38.67 44.54 10.98
C GLN A 12 -37.26 43.99 11.21
N ALA A 13 -36.21 44.81 11.04
CA ALA A 13 -34.84 44.42 11.32
C ALA A 13 -34.62 44.15 12.82
N ALA A 14 -35.19 44.96 13.71
CA ALA A 14 -35.12 44.76 15.16
C ALA A 14 -35.78 43.44 15.59
N VAL A 15 -36.93 43.09 15.02
CA VAL A 15 -37.61 41.80 15.28
C VAL A 15 -36.77 40.61 14.79
N LYS A 16 -36.14 40.72 13.61
CA LYS A 16 -35.23 39.67 13.10
C LYS A 16 -34.01 39.50 14.00
N LEU A 17 -33.40 40.60 14.44
CA LEU A 17 -32.24 40.58 15.33
C LEU A 17 -32.58 39.97 16.71
N TYR A 18 -33.77 40.25 17.22
CA TYR A 18 -34.27 39.66 18.46
C TYR A 18 -34.46 38.13 18.35
N LYS A 19 -35.06 37.66 17.24
CA LYS A 19 -35.19 36.22 16.97
C LYS A 19 -33.83 35.53 16.84
N ALA A 20 -32.88 36.12 16.12
CA ALA A 20 -31.53 35.58 15.98
C ALA A 20 -30.79 35.48 17.32
N ARG A 21 -30.92 36.48 18.20
CA ARG A 21 -30.34 36.44 19.55
C ARG A 21 -30.95 35.34 20.43
N LYS A 22 -32.24 35.06 20.27
CA LYS A 22 -32.93 33.98 20.99
C LYS A 22 -32.46 32.59 20.53
N GLU A 23 -32.30 32.40 19.23
CA GLU A 23 -31.75 31.17 18.65
C GLU A 23 -30.28 30.95 19.05
N LEU A 24 -29.46 32.01 19.05
CA LEU A 24 -28.08 31.92 19.51
C LEU A 24 -27.98 31.51 20.99
N LYS A 25 -28.89 31.98 21.85
CA LYS A 25 -28.96 31.52 23.25
C LYS A 25 -29.32 30.04 23.36
N ARG A 26 -30.24 29.54 22.52
CA ARG A 26 -30.59 28.11 22.48
C ARG A 26 -29.41 27.25 22.02
N TYR A 27 -28.71 27.67 20.97
CA TYR A 27 -27.52 26.97 20.48
C TYR A 27 -26.42 26.90 21.54
N LYS A 28 -26.16 28.01 22.25
CA LYS A 28 -25.18 28.02 23.36
C LYS A 28 -25.57 27.10 24.51
N ALA A 29 -26.86 27.00 24.84
CA ALA A 29 -27.34 26.07 25.87
C ALA A 29 -27.21 24.61 25.42
N ALA A 30 -27.54 24.29 24.17
CA ALA A 30 -27.37 22.95 23.60
C ALA A 30 -25.89 22.53 23.56
N LYS A 31 -25.00 23.45 23.18
CA LYS A 31 -23.54 23.20 23.18
C LYS A 31 -23.03 22.87 24.59
N LYS A 32 -23.50 23.59 25.62
CA LYS A 32 -23.11 23.32 27.01
C LYS A 32 -23.55 21.92 27.47
N ILE A 33 -24.72 21.46 27.05
CA ILE A 33 -25.21 20.12 27.39
C ILE A 33 -24.33 19.04 26.73
N VAL A 34 -23.92 19.24 25.47
CA VAL A 34 -23.00 18.32 24.79
C VAL A 34 -21.63 18.29 25.47
N GLU A 35 -21.08 19.46 25.81
CA GLU A 35 -19.80 19.56 26.53
C GLU A 35 -19.86 18.88 27.93
N GLU A 36 -20.99 19.00 28.64
CA GLU A 36 -21.22 18.30 29.91
C GLU A 36 -21.36 16.78 29.72
N GLN A 37 -22.01 16.32 28.65
CA GLN A 37 -22.12 14.89 28.32
C GLN A 37 -20.78 14.29 27.92
N GLU A 38 -19.93 15.03 27.20
CA GLU A 38 -18.58 14.61 26.85
C GLU A 38 -17.67 14.54 28.08
N ALA A 39 -17.82 15.47 29.03
CA ALA A 39 -17.10 15.44 30.31
C ALA A 39 -17.52 14.24 31.18
N GLU A 40 -18.83 13.96 31.27
CA GLU A 40 -19.34 12.80 32.02
C GLU A 40 -18.94 11.46 31.36
N ALA A 41 -18.82 11.41 30.03
CA ALA A 41 -18.32 10.27 29.30
C ALA A 41 -16.80 10.06 29.51
N ALA A 42 -16.03 11.14 29.62
CA ALA A 42 -14.60 11.09 29.93
C ALA A 42 -14.34 10.59 31.37
N GLU A 43 -15.14 11.03 32.34
CA GLU A 43 -15.04 10.59 33.73
C GLU A 43 -15.41 9.10 33.91
N LYS A 44 -16.44 8.62 33.21
CA LYS A 44 -16.79 7.18 33.18
C LYS A 44 -15.71 6.33 32.52
N ALA A 45 -14.97 6.86 31.54
CA ALA A 45 -13.87 6.17 30.87
C ALA A 45 -12.66 5.96 31.79
N GLU A 46 -12.43 6.80 32.80
CA GLU A 46 -11.35 6.63 33.79
C GLU A 46 -11.66 5.52 34.82
N THR A 47 -12.92 5.32 35.21
CA THR A 47 -13.29 4.34 36.26
C THR A 47 -13.33 2.87 35.81
N THR A 48 -13.15 2.56 34.52
CA THR A 48 -13.29 1.19 33.98
C THR A 48 -11.95 0.62 33.50
N GLU A 49 -10.96 0.55 34.40
CA GLU A 49 -9.56 0.24 34.09
C GLU A 49 -9.21 -1.26 33.98
N TYR A 50 -10.15 -2.15 33.61
CA TYR A 50 -9.86 -3.60 33.58
C TYR A 50 -10.07 -4.34 32.26
N ILE A 51 -10.37 -3.67 31.15
CA ILE A 51 -10.35 -4.28 29.81
C ILE A 51 -9.79 -3.29 28.79
N ARG A 52 -8.47 -3.04 28.80
CA ARG A 52 -7.82 -2.26 27.74
C ARG A 52 -7.38 -3.14 26.57
N ARG A 53 -8.12 -3.03 25.46
CA ARG A 53 -7.48 -3.02 24.12
C ARG A 53 -6.59 -1.76 24.06
N PRO A 54 -5.38 -1.81 23.48
CA PRO A 54 -4.59 -0.61 23.32
C PRO A 54 -5.23 0.26 22.23
N THR A 55 -5.95 1.31 22.65
CA THR A 55 -6.33 2.41 21.77
C THR A 55 -5.08 3.24 21.50
N PHE A 56 -4.50 3.09 20.31
CA PHE A 56 -3.49 4.02 19.82
C PHE A 56 -4.15 5.39 19.63
N SER A 57 -3.61 6.41 20.29
CA SER A 57 -3.98 7.80 20.04
C SER A 57 -3.49 8.18 18.64
N ILE A 58 -4.41 8.46 17.73
CA ILE A 58 -4.13 8.86 16.33
C ILE A 58 -3.69 10.34 16.24
N LEU A 59 -3.54 11.06 17.36
CA LEU A 59 -3.37 12.52 17.35
C LEU A 59 -1.96 13.06 17.70
N GLU A 60 -0.93 12.22 17.77
CA GLU A 60 0.46 12.70 17.94
C GLU A 60 1.38 12.25 16.79
N THR A 61 1.06 12.62 15.55
CA THR A 61 2.10 12.91 14.54
C THR A 61 1.48 13.74 13.42
N ILE A 62 1.39 15.06 13.58
CA ILE A 62 1.48 15.92 12.41
C ILE A 62 2.96 15.83 12.02
N LEU A 63 3.27 14.91 11.10
CA LEU A 63 4.57 14.87 10.43
C LEU A 63 4.77 16.26 9.82
N GLU A 64 5.75 17.00 10.32
CA GLU A 64 6.33 18.11 9.58
C GLU A 64 6.58 17.58 8.16
N VAL A 65 5.99 18.22 7.15
CA VAL A 65 6.13 17.81 5.76
C VAL A 65 7.60 18.02 5.39
N SER A 66 8.43 17.02 5.64
CA SER A 66 9.83 17.02 5.23
C SER A 66 9.85 17.14 3.72
N GLU A 67 10.75 17.97 3.17
CA GLU A 67 10.96 18.07 1.73
C GLU A 67 11.07 16.66 1.13
N VAL A 68 10.26 16.39 0.10
CA VAL A 68 10.16 15.06 -0.49
C VAL A 68 11.47 14.79 -1.23
N LYS A 69 12.28 13.86 -0.70
CA LYS A 69 13.51 13.42 -1.38
C LYS A 69 13.13 12.72 -2.68
N THR A 70 13.63 13.26 -3.79
CA THR A 70 13.41 12.68 -5.13
C THR A 70 14.73 12.25 -5.74
N VAL A 71 14.72 11.14 -6.47
CA VAL A 71 15.89 10.61 -7.17
C VAL A 71 15.48 10.22 -8.58
N ASP A 72 16.13 10.82 -9.57
CA ASP A 72 15.95 10.45 -10.97
C ASP A 72 16.94 9.32 -11.31
N ILE A 73 16.43 8.28 -11.97
CA ILE A 73 17.23 7.16 -12.45
C ILE A 73 16.92 6.86 -13.90
N GLU A 74 17.91 6.30 -14.59
CA GLU A 74 17.79 5.89 -15.98
C GLU A 74 18.26 4.45 -16.15
N VAL A 75 17.42 3.63 -16.77
CA VAL A 75 17.72 2.24 -17.10
C VAL A 75 17.48 2.05 -18.59
N HIS A 76 18.55 1.86 -19.36
CA HIS A 76 18.50 1.63 -20.82
C HIS A 76 17.66 2.66 -21.57
N GLY A 77 17.78 3.95 -21.21
CA GLY A 77 17.03 5.04 -21.84
C GLY A 77 15.59 5.23 -21.33
N MET A 78 15.11 4.37 -20.41
CA MET A 78 13.89 4.62 -19.65
C MET A 78 14.20 5.44 -18.40
N LYS A 79 13.51 6.56 -18.22
CA LYS A 79 13.64 7.40 -17.04
C LYS A 79 12.54 7.10 -16.02
N ALA A 80 12.94 7.06 -14.76
CA ALA A 80 12.03 6.96 -13.64
C ALA A 80 12.41 7.95 -12.56
N LYS A 81 11.38 8.52 -11.92
CA LYS A 81 11.54 9.44 -10.80
C LYS A 81 11.01 8.79 -9.54
N PHE A 82 11.91 8.57 -8.60
CA PHE A 82 11.62 7.96 -7.31
C PHE A 82 11.28 9.04 -6.30
N TYR A 83 10.14 8.87 -5.65
CA TYR A 83 9.68 9.68 -4.54
C TYR A 83 9.85 8.85 -3.27
N LEU A 84 10.84 9.21 -2.45
CA LEU A 84 11.22 8.43 -1.28
C LEU A 84 10.43 8.86 -0.04
N SER A 85 10.29 7.95 0.92
CA SER A 85 9.65 8.21 2.23
C SER A 85 8.23 8.76 2.13
N ARG A 86 7.45 8.26 1.17
CA ARG A 86 6.05 8.62 0.98
C ARG A 86 5.16 7.99 2.06
N PRO A 87 4.04 8.66 2.40
CA PRO A 87 3.08 8.09 3.33
C PRO A 87 2.49 6.79 2.77
N ASP A 88 2.09 5.88 3.66
CA ASP A 88 1.60 4.55 3.32
C ASP A 88 0.41 4.60 2.36
N GLU A 89 -0.46 5.61 2.47
CA GLU A 89 -1.63 5.80 1.59
C GLU A 89 -1.30 6.06 0.12
N ASP A 90 -0.10 6.57 -0.17
CA ASP A 90 0.39 6.75 -1.56
C ASP A 90 0.75 5.39 -2.18
N ILE A 91 1.17 4.44 -1.34
CA ILE A 91 1.60 3.10 -1.74
C ILE A 91 0.42 2.14 -1.80
N VAL A 92 -0.45 2.16 -0.78
CA VAL A 92 -1.64 1.31 -0.69
C VAL A 92 -2.83 2.19 -0.36
N PRO A 93 -3.94 2.14 -1.12
CA PRO A 93 -5.08 3.02 -0.87
C PRO A 93 -5.57 2.94 0.58
N LEU A 94 -5.79 4.11 1.20
CA LEU A 94 -6.04 4.28 2.65
C LEU A 94 -7.09 3.32 3.22
N ARG A 95 -8.13 3.01 2.45
CA ARG A 95 -9.18 2.09 2.87
C ARG A 95 -8.68 0.68 3.15
N TYR A 96 -7.68 0.19 2.41
CA TYR A 96 -7.12 -1.15 2.61
C TYR A 96 -6.19 -1.16 3.81
N LEU A 97 -5.50 -0.04 4.08
CA LEU A 97 -4.76 0.17 5.33
C LEU A 97 -5.71 0.18 6.55
N LYS A 98 -6.88 0.82 6.43
CA LYS A 98 -7.93 0.77 7.46
C LYS A 98 -8.51 -0.63 7.65
N LYS A 99 -8.69 -1.39 6.57
CA LYS A 99 -9.10 -2.81 6.66
C LYS A 99 -8.00 -3.64 7.35
N ALA A 100 -6.72 -3.37 7.07
CA ALA A 100 -5.59 -4.02 7.73
C ALA A 100 -5.51 -3.74 9.24
N ASP A 101 -5.94 -2.55 9.69
CA ASP A 101 -6.04 -2.25 11.13
C ASP A 101 -7.05 -3.15 11.87
N THR A 102 -7.92 -3.87 11.16
CA THR A 102 -8.85 -4.83 11.78
C THR A 102 -8.27 -6.24 11.89
N ASP A 103 -7.13 -6.51 11.24
CA ASP A 103 -6.50 -7.82 11.22
C ASP A 103 -5.81 -8.14 12.55
N LYS A 104 -6.18 -9.29 13.13
CA LYS A 104 -5.63 -9.74 14.42
C LYS A 104 -4.11 -9.90 14.39
N ILE A 105 -3.56 -10.35 13.25
CA ILE A 105 -2.13 -10.60 13.09
C ILE A 105 -1.31 -9.31 13.14
N VAL A 106 -1.86 -8.17 12.68
CA VAL A 106 -1.19 -6.86 12.69
C VAL A 106 -1.02 -6.33 14.13
N HIS A 107 -1.96 -6.68 15.02
CA HIS A 107 -1.95 -6.29 16.43
C HIS A 107 -1.44 -7.39 17.37
N ARG A 108 -1.00 -8.52 16.82
CA ARG A 108 -0.54 -9.65 17.62
C ARG A 108 0.70 -9.22 18.41
N ALA A 109 0.64 -9.40 19.73
CA ALA A 109 1.80 -9.16 20.57
C ALA A 109 2.90 -10.16 20.18
N VAL A 110 4.02 -9.64 19.70
CA VAL A 110 5.21 -10.43 19.42
C VAL A 110 6.06 -10.47 20.69
N TRP A 111 6.48 -11.67 21.12
CA TRP A 111 7.25 -11.88 22.33
C TRP A 111 8.38 -10.87 22.53
N ILE A 112 9.19 -10.61 21.49
CA ILE A 112 10.36 -9.73 21.58
C ILE A 112 9.97 -8.31 22.02
N PHE A 113 8.84 -7.80 21.52
CA PHE A 113 8.32 -6.46 21.85
C PHE A 113 7.53 -6.41 23.16
N SER A 114 7.28 -7.56 23.79
CA SER A 114 6.83 -7.62 25.19
C SER A 114 7.97 -7.36 26.18
N LYS A 115 9.22 -7.57 25.74
CA LYS A 115 10.42 -7.44 26.59
C LYS A 115 11.11 -6.09 26.45
N ALA A 116 11.19 -5.56 25.23
CA ALA A 116 11.81 -4.26 24.96
C ALA A 116 11.14 -3.56 23.78
N LYS A 117 11.33 -2.23 23.65
CA LYS A 117 10.88 -1.48 22.47
C LYS A 117 11.73 -1.77 21.24
N ASP A 118 13.02 -2.04 21.46
CA ASP A 118 13.98 -2.49 20.44
C ASP A 118 14.33 -3.96 20.69
N GLY A 119 14.03 -4.81 19.72
CA GLY A 119 14.25 -6.25 19.80
C GLY A 119 15.73 -6.65 19.84
N ARG A 120 16.66 -5.79 19.40
CA ARG A 120 18.11 -6.04 19.47
C ARG A 120 18.61 -6.19 20.90
N GLN A 121 17.91 -5.60 21.86
CA GLN A 121 18.25 -5.63 23.28
C GLN A 121 17.79 -6.92 23.98
N VAL A 122 17.03 -7.77 23.29
CA VAL A 122 16.43 -8.97 23.86
C VAL A 122 17.29 -10.19 23.52
N ASN A 123 17.58 -11.00 24.53
CA ASN A 123 18.22 -12.30 24.31
C ASN A 123 17.21 -13.29 23.69
N GLN A 124 17.33 -13.51 22.38
CA GLN A 124 16.48 -14.43 21.61
C GLN A 124 16.59 -15.89 22.04
N ASP A 125 17.66 -16.30 22.71
CA ASP A 125 17.82 -17.68 23.19
C ASP A 125 16.82 -18.01 24.32
N LYS A 126 16.17 -16.98 24.88
CA LYS A 126 15.09 -17.11 25.87
C LYS A 126 13.69 -17.12 25.25
N TRP A 127 13.59 -17.21 23.92
CA TRP A 127 12.29 -17.23 23.24
C TRP A 127 11.47 -18.46 23.68
N PRO A 128 10.20 -18.31 24.09
CA PRO A 128 9.39 -19.41 24.59
C PRO A 128 9.14 -20.47 23.51
N THR A 129 9.34 -21.75 23.84
CA THR A 129 9.20 -22.86 22.89
C THR A 129 7.79 -22.97 22.28
N LEU A 130 6.76 -22.56 23.00
CA LEU A 130 5.36 -22.64 22.55
C LEU A 130 4.89 -21.41 21.76
N GLU A 131 5.66 -20.32 21.77
CA GLU A 131 5.30 -19.09 21.06
C GLU A 131 6.14 -19.02 19.79
N THR A 132 5.70 -19.59 18.68
CA THR A 132 6.53 -19.66 17.46
C THR A 132 6.34 -18.48 16.51
N VAL A 133 5.36 -17.62 16.77
CA VAL A 133 4.93 -16.61 15.80
C VAL A 133 5.97 -15.53 15.60
N PHE A 134 6.37 -15.37 14.33
CA PHE A 134 7.47 -14.52 13.88
C PHE A 134 8.85 -14.86 14.47
N PHE A 135 9.01 -15.98 15.18
CA PHE A 135 10.32 -16.39 15.72
C PHE A 135 11.38 -16.45 14.62
N ASP A 136 11.05 -17.12 13.51
CA ASP A 136 11.95 -17.27 12.37
C ASP A 136 12.36 -15.92 11.76
N VAL A 137 11.50 -14.90 11.83
CA VAL A 137 11.82 -13.56 11.34
C VAL A 137 12.96 -12.95 12.14
N PHE A 138 12.86 -12.95 13.48
CA PHE A 138 13.89 -12.36 14.35
C PHE A 138 15.16 -13.21 14.42
N HIS A 139 15.01 -14.54 14.34
CA HIS A 139 16.13 -15.46 14.26
C HIS A 139 16.99 -15.19 13.01
N ASN A 140 16.35 -15.01 11.85
CA ASN A 140 17.05 -14.68 10.61
C ASN A 140 17.57 -13.23 10.60
N LEU A 141 16.83 -12.27 11.17
CA LEU A 141 17.28 -10.87 11.29
C LEU A 141 18.59 -10.77 12.09
N LYS A 142 18.74 -11.57 13.16
CA LYS A 142 19.98 -11.61 13.98
C LYS A 142 21.22 -11.94 13.15
N ASN A 143 21.03 -12.77 12.13
CA ASN A 143 22.09 -13.26 11.26
C ASN A 143 22.15 -12.54 9.89
N SER A 144 21.37 -11.46 9.72
CA SER A 144 21.36 -10.64 8.50
C SER A 144 22.48 -9.60 8.53
N PRO A 145 22.89 -9.01 7.39
CA PRO A 145 23.88 -7.94 7.38
C PRO A 145 23.28 -6.66 7.99
N HIS A 146 24.14 -5.82 8.56
CA HIS A 146 23.76 -4.62 9.27
C HIS A 146 24.40 -3.39 8.60
N TRP A 147 23.59 -2.35 8.39
CA TRP A 147 24.04 -1.08 7.86
C TRP A 147 23.73 0.03 8.86
N ASP A 148 24.67 0.93 9.06
CA ASP A 148 24.50 2.06 9.98
C ASP A 148 23.38 2.99 9.49
N LYS A 149 23.40 3.30 8.19
CA LYS A 149 22.42 4.19 7.54
C LYS A 149 21.34 3.43 6.80
N ALA A 150 20.17 4.07 6.69
CA ALA A 150 19.06 3.59 5.89
C ALA A 150 19.39 3.74 4.39
N LEU A 151 18.78 2.94 3.52
CA LEU A 151 19.10 2.98 2.09
C LEU A 151 18.85 4.39 1.52
N PHE A 152 17.74 5.02 1.90
CA PHE A 152 17.36 6.34 1.41
C PHE A 152 18.20 7.47 2.00
N ASP A 153 18.88 7.24 3.12
CA ASP A 153 19.77 8.21 3.76
C ASP A 153 21.25 8.03 3.34
N ASP A 154 21.50 7.08 2.44
CA ASP A 154 22.84 6.59 2.14
C ASP A 154 23.19 6.63 0.65
N ASP A 155 23.41 7.85 0.15
CA ASP A 155 23.67 8.08 -1.27
C ASP A 155 24.90 7.31 -1.79
N LYS A 156 25.94 7.15 -0.95
CA LYS A 156 27.21 6.50 -1.34
C LYS A 156 27.23 4.99 -1.09
N GLY A 157 26.28 4.48 -0.31
CA GLY A 157 26.30 3.12 0.19
C GLY A 157 27.28 2.94 1.35
N SER A 158 26.75 2.48 2.46
CA SER A 158 27.49 2.03 3.63
C SER A 158 27.87 0.59 3.39
N THR A 159 29.06 0.22 3.86
CA THR A 159 29.49 -1.17 3.80
C THR A 159 28.79 -1.95 4.92
N ALA A 160 28.20 -3.09 4.55
CA ALA A 160 27.55 -3.97 5.50
C ALA A 160 28.53 -4.49 6.56
N THR A 161 28.10 -4.48 7.81
CA THR A 161 28.71 -5.25 8.89
C THR A 161 27.99 -6.58 9.00
N CYS A 162 28.71 -7.69 8.87
CA CYS A 162 28.14 -9.04 8.97
C CYS A 162 28.38 -9.66 10.36
N PRO A 163 27.53 -10.63 10.77
CA PRO A 163 27.77 -11.40 11.99
C PRO A 163 29.16 -12.10 11.98
N PRO A 164 29.75 -12.35 13.15
CA PRO A 164 31.07 -13.00 13.24
C PRO A 164 31.09 -14.34 12.51
N ASN A 165 32.18 -14.63 11.81
CA ASN A 165 32.40 -15.86 11.05
C ASN A 165 31.37 -16.13 9.93
N THR A 166 30.66 -15.11 9.45
CA THR A 166 29.76 -15.22 8.29
C THR A 166 30.24 -14.31 7.16
N ASP A 167 30.12 -14.78 5.92
CA ASP A 167 30.32 -13.94 4.76
C ASP A 167 29.02 -13.19 4.40
N PHE A 168 29.15 -12.18 3.53
CA PHE A 168 27.99 -11.39 3.12
C PHE A 168 26.92 -12.23 2.40
N ARG A 169 27.32 -13.26 1.65
CA ARG A 169 26.38 -14.11 0.90
C ARG A 169 25.47 -14.89 1.84
N LEU A 170 26.03 -15.47 2.90
CA LEU A 170 25.27 -16.17 3.93
C LEU A 170 24.40 -15.20 4.72
N ALA A 171 24.94 -14.03 5.10
CA ALA A 171 24.15 -13.02 5.80
C ALA A 171 22.96 -12.54 4.94
N ARG A 172 23.19 -12.32 3.63
CA ARG A 172 22.13 -12.00 2.66
C ARG A 172 21.09 -13.12 2.55
N PHE A 173 21.49 -14.39 2.53
CA PHE A 173 20.55 -15.50 2.53
C PHE A 173 19.61 -15.46 3.75
N ASN A 174 20.11 -15.06 4.93
CA ASN A 174 19.25 -14.84 6.09
C ASN A 174 18.27 -13.69 5.85
N GLN A 175 18.68 -12.60 5.19
CA GLN A 175 17.80 -11.50 4.80
C GLN A 175 16.67 -11.97 3.88
N ASP A 176 16.96 -12.87 2.94
CA ASP A 176 15.94 -13.48 2.07
C ASP A 176 14.93 -14.31 2.90
N ASN A 177 15.41 -15.07 3.88
CA ASN A 177 14.58 -15.85 4.80
C ASN A 177 13.72 -14.98 5.72
N VAL A 178 14.20 -13.78 6.12
CA VAL A 178 13.39 -12.80 6.88
C VAL A 178 12.14 -12.44 6.10
N LEU A 179 12.29 -12.05 4.84
CA LEU A 179 11.15 -11.68 3.99
C LEU A 179 10.20 -12.85 3.78
N HIS A 180 10.73 -14.04 3.52
CA HIS A 180 9.91 -15.23 3.36
C HIS A 180 9.11 -15.56 4.62
N ALA A 181 9.75 -15.61 5.79
CA ALA A 181 9.11 -15.93 7.06
C ALA A 181 8.06 -14.87 7.43
N LEU A 182 8.40 -13.59 7.26
CA LEU A 182 7.50 -12.47 7.55
C LEU A 182 6.23 -12.54 6.69
N ILE A 183 6.41 -12.67 5.37
CA ILE A 183 5.29 -12.64 4.44
C ILE A 183 4.46 -13.93 4.55
N SER A 184 5.09 -15.08 4.79
CA SER A 184 4.36 -16.35 4.96
C SER A 184 3.44 -16.30 6.17
N GLU A 185 3.99 -15.92 7.33
CA GLU A 185 3.24 -15.81 8.58
C GLU A 185 2.15 -14.75 8.45
N LEU A 186 2.46 -13.59 7.86
CA LEU A 186 1.48 -12.52 7.70
C LEU A 186 0.36 -12.89 6.72
N PHE A 187 0.69 -13.28 5.50
CA PHE A 187 -0.30 -13.47 4.44
C PHE A 187 -1.19 -14.68 4.69
N PHE A 188 -0.68 -15.71 5.35
CA PHE A 188 -1.50 -16.85 5.78
C PHE A 188 -2.52 -16.47 6.85
N ASN A 189 -2.17 -15.56 7.76
CA ASN A 189 -3.05 -15.13 8.86
C ASN A 189 -3.93 -13.92 8.51
N VAL A 190 -3.70 -13.27 7.38
CA VAL A 190 -4.61 -12.28 6.80
C VAL A 190 -5.71 -13.06 6.07
N ASP A 191 -6.91 -13.09 6.64
CA ASP A 191 -8.05 -13.90 6.18
C ASP A 191 -8.65 -13.36 4.87
N VAL A 192 -7.91 -13.56 3.77
CA VAL A 192 -8.27 -13.08 2.43
C VAL A 192 -7.99 -14.18 1.41
N MET A 193 -8.98 -15.05 1.25
CA MET A 193 -9.01 -16.11 0.24
C MET A 193 -10.27 -15.97 -0.59
N HIS A 194 -10.19 -16.27 -1.88
CA HIS A 194 -11.32 -16.17 -2.79
C HIS A 194 -11.69 -17.52 -3.36
N PRO A 195 -12.99 -17.87 -3.40
CA PRO A 195 -13.44 -19.12 -3.98
C PRO A 195 -13.21 -19.12 -5.50
N THR A 196 -12.90 -20.29 -6.03
CA THR A 196 -12.85 -20.52 -7.48
C THR A 196 -14.16 -21.13 -7.99
N SER A 197 -14.24 -21.40 -9.29
CA SER A 197 -15.37 -22.13 -9.88
C SER A 197 -15.46 -23.60 -9.41
N LYS A 198 -14.38 -24.17 -8.85
CA LYS A 198 -14.38 -25.51 -8.30
C LYS A 198 -14.76 -25.44 -6.81
N PRO A 199 -15.72 -26.27 -6.36
CA PRO A 199 -16.07 -26.34 -4.94
C PRO A 199 -14.84 -26.65 -4.08
N MET A 200 -14.72 -25.96 -2.95
CA MET A 200 -13.63 -26.14 -2.00
C MET A 200 -12.21 -25.92 -2.57
N LEU A 201 -12.10 -25.09 -3.60
CA LEU A 201 -10.82 -24.63 -4.11
C LEU A 201 -10.81 -23.11 -4.03
N TRP A 202 -9.84 -22.55 -3.32
CA TRP A 202 -9.66 -21.11 -3.13
C TRP A 202 -8.34 -20.68 -3.74
N PHE A 203 -8.22 -19.40 -4.11
CA PHE A 203 -6.93 -18.81 -4.43
C PHE A 203 -6.54 -17.74 -3.40
N HIS A 204 -5.25 -17.65 -3.14
CA HIS A 204 -4.65 -16.73 -2.17
C HIS A 204 -3.24 -16.33 -2.58
N LEU A 205 -2.69 -15.31 -1.92
CA LEU A 205 -1.27 -14.95 -2.08
C LEU A 205 -0.39 -15.83 -1.21
N HIS A 206 0.76 -16.23 -1.75
CA HIS A 206 1.76 -17.02 -1.06
C HIS A 206 3.17 -16.57 -1.47
N PRO A 207 4.12 -16.40 -0.54
CA PRO A 207 5.51 -16.15 -0.91
C PRO A 207 6.20 -17.43 -1.39
N LYS A 208 7.10 -17.32 -2.38
CA LYS A 208 8.00 -18.38 -2.80
C LYS A 208 9.44 -17.87 -2.82
N VAL A 209 10.35 -18.61 -2.16
CA VAL A 209 11.81 -18.36 -2.23
C VAL A 209 12.35 -18.95 -3.52
N MET A 210 12.11 -18.25 -4.63
CA MET A 210 12.60 -18.64 -5.94
C MET A 210 13.23 -17.44 -6.61
N GLY A 211 14.54 -17.32 -6.46
CA GLY A 211 15.29 -16.27 -7.12
C GLY A 211 15.42 -16.55 -8.61
N GLU A 212 15.02 -15.59 -9.44
CA GLU A 212 15.20 -15.66 -10.88
C GLU A 212 15.35 -14.24 -11.43
N THR A 213 16.21 -14.12 -12.44
CA THR A 213 16.41 -12.88 -13.21
C THR A 213 15.22 -12.68 -14.13
N LEU A 214 14.46 -11.60 -13.91
CA LEU A 214 13.29 -11.29 -14.73
C LEU A 214 13.73 -10.72 -16.09
N GLU A 215 13.15 -11.25 -17.18
CA GLU A 215 13.15 -10.55 -18.45
C GLU A 215 12.30 -9.27 -18.30
N TYR A 216 12.75 -8.18 -18.91
CA TYR A 216 11.99 -6.94 -18.96
C TYR A 216 12.18 -6.24 -20.31
N TRP A 217 11.25 -5.34 -20.63
CA TRP A 217 11.30 -4.58 -21.89
C TRP A 217 11.57 -3.11 -21.63
N THR A 218 12.32 -2.48 -22.53
CA THR A 218 12.64 -1.03 -22.45
C THR A 218 12.08 -0.22 -23.62
N GLY A 219 11.46 -0.91 -24.58
CA GLY A 219 10.90 -0.34 -25.79
C GLY A 219 10.18 -1.43 -26.60
N TYR A 220 9.68 -1.08 -27.79
CA TYR A 220 9.00 -2.03 -28.67
C TYR A 220 9.93 -3.18 -29.07
N LYS A 221 9.69 -4.38 -28.52
CA LYS A 221 10.49 -5.59 -28.73
C LYS A 221 11.96 -5.48 -28.28
N GLU A 222 12.28 -4.51 -27.43
CA GLU A 222 13.61 -4.37 -26.84
C GLU A 222 13.68 -5.17 -25.55
N LYS A 223 14.05 -6.44 -25.68
CA LYS A 223 14.16 -7.39 -24.57
C LYS A 223 15.49 -7.24 -23.84
N ARG A 224 15.45 -7.29 -22.51
CA ARG A 224 16.62 -7.22 -21.62
C ARG A 224 16.63 -8.40 -20.66
N HIS A 225 17.84 -8.88 -20.33
CA HIS A 225 18.09 -10.04 -19.47
C HIS A 225 19.13 -9.75 -18.38
N ASP A 226 19.54 -8.50 -18.23
CA ASP A 226 20.53 -8.02 -17.26
C ASP A 226 19.88 -7.53 -15.95
N GLY A 227 18.61 -7.89 -15.71
CA GLY A 227 17.92 -7.55 -14.48
C GLY A 227 18.51 -8.30 -13.28
N PRO A 228 18.41 -7.73 -12.06
CA PRO A 228 18.91 -8.40 -10.87
C PRO A 228 18.10 -9.68 -10.60
N CYS A 229 18.73 -10.62 -9.89
CA CYS A 229 18.02 -11.78 -9.37
C CYS A 229 17.16 -11.35 -8.18
N SER A 230 15.84 -11.58 -8.24
CA SER A 230 14.96 -11.38 -7.10
C SER A 230 15.32 -12.34 -5.96
N SER A 231 15.05 -11.97 -4.71
CA SER A 231 15.19 -12.89 -3.57
C SER A 231 14.06 -13.91 -3.50
N GLY A 232 12.89 -13.50 -3.95
CA GLY A 232 11.70 -14.34 -4.01
C GLY A 232 10.58 -13.60 -4.72
N ARG A 233 9.38 -14.18 -4.63
CA ARG A 233 8.18 -13.65 -5.30
C ARG A 233 6.96 -13.91 -4.45
N ILE A 234 5.99 -13.03 -4.55
CA ILE A 234 4.63 -13.34 -4.12
C ILE A 234 3.90 -13.87 -5.34
N VAL A 235 3.33 -15.06 -5.17
CA VAL A 235 2.53 -15.72 -6.20
C VAL A 235 1.08 -15.77 -5.76
N VAL A 236 0.18 -15.85 -6.73
CA VAL A 236 -1.17 -16.36 -6.49
C VAL A 236 -1.16 -17.87 -6.73
N GLU A 237 -1.63 -18.61 -5.73
CA GLU A 237 -1.69 -20.08 -5.71
C GLU A 237 -3.08 -20.55 -5.27
N TYR A 238 -3.35 -21.83 -5.45
CA TYR A 238 -4.61 -22.46 -5.09
C TYR A 238 -4.46 -23.31 -3.83
N TYR A 239 -5.49 -23.32 -2.99
CA TYR A 239 -5.61 -24.14 -1.79
C TYR A 239 -6.85 -25.02 -1.89
N PRO A 240 -6.78 -26.32 -1.53
CA PRO A 240 -5.63 -27.03 -0.95
C PRO A 240 -4.61 -27.58 -1.95
N ASP A 241 -4.85 -27.43 -3.26
CA ASP A 241 -4.02 -28.03 -4.31
C ASP A 241 -3.13 -26.99 -5.00
N ALA A 242 -1.81 -27.15 -4.90
CA ALA A 242 -0.81 -26.31 -5.53
C ALA A 242 -0.67 -26.64 -7.04
N MET A 243 -1.71 -26.37 -7.83
CA MET A 243 -1.70 -26.70 -9.27
C MET A 243 -0.83 -25.74 -10.10
N PHE A 244 -1.04 -24.43 -9.93
CA PHE A 244 -0.39 -23.38 -10.72
C PHE A 244 -0.13 -22.15 -9.87
N ALA A 245 1.10 -21.64 -9.92
CA ALA A 245 1.49 -20.40 -9.28
C ALA A 245 1.78 -19.33 -10.32
N ARG A 246 1.17 -18.15 -10.20
CA ARG A 246 1.47 -16.99 -11.07
C ARG A 246 2.14 -15.92 -10.24
N THR A 247 3.27 -15.40 -10.71
CA THR A 247 4.00 -14.32 -10.03
C THR A 247 3.18 -13.04 -10.05
N VAL A 248 2.86 -12.50 -8.87
CA VAL A 248 2.14 -11.24 -8.70
C VAL A 248 3.11 -10.09 -8.56
N LEU A 249 4.09 -10.21 -7.66
CA LEU A 249 5.13 -9.19 -7.45
C LEU A 249 6.46 -9.79 -6.97
N PRO A 250 7.60 -9.19 -7.33
CA PRO A 250 8.91 -9.59 -6.84
C PRO A 250 9.18 -9.15 -5.41
N VAL A 251 10.07 -9.87 -4.75
CA VAL A 251 10.62 -9.56 -3.44
C VAL A 251 12.13 -9.50 -3.59
N ALA A 252 12.78 -8.47 -3.06
CA ALA A 252 14.23 -8.33 -3.18
C ALA A 252 14.89 -7.89 -1.87
N THR A 253 16.17 -8.24 -1.77
CA THR A 253 17.05 -7.86 -0.68
C THR A 253 18.30 -7.19 -1.23
N THR A 254 19.13 -6.69 -0.33
CA THR A 254 20.37 -6.02 -0.73
C THR A 254 21.32 -7.00 -1.41
N LEU A 255 21.83 -6.62 -2.58
CA LEU A 255 22.58 -7.55 -3.43
C LEU A 255 24.09 -7.52 -3.16
N THR A 256 24.62 -6.37 -2.72
CA THR A 256 26.05 -6.16 -2.44
C THR A 256 26.28 -5.63 -1.03
N ASP A 257 27.48 -5.87 -0.49
CA ASP A 257 27.92 -5.41 0.83
C ASP A 257 27.95 -3.88 0.93
N ASN A 258 28.51 -3.23 -0.08
CA ASN A 258 28.35 -1.81 -0.31
C ASN A 258 27.30 -1.60 -1.41
N GLN A 259 26.13 -1.10 -1.05
CA GLN A 259 25.03 -0.86 -1.98
C GLN A 259 24.67 0.64 -1.99
N PRO A 260 25.18 1.40 -2.97
CA PRO A 260 24.76 2.77 -3.21
C PRO A 260 23.27 2.88 -3.56
N LEU A 261 22.65 4.00 -3.17
CA LEU A 261 21.22 4.26 -3.41
C LEU A 261 20.86 4.21 -4.89
N ASP A 262 21.61 4.92 -5.74
CA ASP A 262 21.38 4.97 -7.20
C ASP A 262 21.36 3.56 -7.82
N LYS A 263 22.35 2.74 -7.48
CA LYS A 263 22.47 1.37 -7.97
C LYS A 263 21.32 0.50 -7.48
N ALA A 264 20.92 0.63 -6.22
CA ALA A 264 19.78 -0.10 -5.67
C ALA A 264 18.47 0.28 -6.38
N LEU A 265 18.23 1.58 -6.60
CA LEU A 265 17.03 2.06 -7.27
C LEU A 265 16.98 1.64 -8.75
N CYS A 266 18.10 1.65 -9.47
CA CYS A 266 18.19 1.09 -10.83
C CYS A 266 17.81 -0.39 -10.87
N GLN A 267 18.34 -1.19 -9.95
CA GLN A 267 18.01 -2.62 -9.83
C GLN A 267 16.54 -2.85 -9.48
N ASN A 268 16.00 -2.06 -8.55
CA ASN A 268 14.59 -2.09 -8.21
C ASN A 268 13.70 -1.75 -9.40
N PHE A 269 14.09 -0.76 -10.21
CA PHE A 269 13.34 -0.39 -11.41
C PHE A 269 13.37 -1.48 -12.48
N GLN A 270 14.50 -2.18 -12.66
CA GLN A 270 14.55 -3.37 -13.52
C GLN A 270 13.54 -4.46 -13.07
N LEU A 271 13.40 -4.67 -11.75
CA LEU A 271 12.39 -5.59 -11.21
C LEU A 271 10.96 -5.11 -11.46
N HIS A 272 10.68 -3.81 -11.31
CA HIS A 272 9.39 -3.21 -11.65
C HIS A 272 9.03 -3.44 -13.13
N LEU A 273 9.98 -3.25 -14.04
CA LEU A 273 9.80 -3.50 -15.47
C LEU A 273 9.57 -4.99 -15.77
N GLY A 274 10.24 -5.89 -15.03
CA GLY A 274 10.02 -7.34 -15.14
C GLY A 274 8.63 -7.77 -14.67
N GLN A 275 8.14 -7.17 -13.58
CA GLN A 275 6.77 -7.38 -13.13
C GLN A 275 5.76 -6.80 -14.14
N LEU A 276 6.01 -5.61 -14.69
CA LEU A 276 5.15 -5.02 -15.71
C LEU A 276 5.02 -5.96 -16.92
N LEU A 277 6.12 -6.51 -17.41
CA LEU A 277 6.08 -7.49 -18.50
C LEU A 277 5.23 -8.72 -18.14
N THR A 278 5.40 -9.23 -16.91
CA THR A 278 4.59 -10.34 -16.40
C THR A 278 3.10 -10.00 -16.37
N ASN A 279 2.73 -8.80 -15.92
CA ASN A 279 1.36 -8.33 -15.94
C ASN A 279 0.80 -8.24 -17.36
N LEU A 280 1.55 -7.63 -18.28
CA LEU A 280 1.12 -7.44 -19.67
C LEU A 280 0.87 -8.78 -20.38
N HIS A 281 1.65 -9.83 -20.10
CA HIS A 281 1.41 -11.17 -20.64
C HIS A 281 0.06 -11.79 -20.24
N HIS A 282 -0.57 -11.31 -19.17
CA HIS A 282 -1.84 -11.80 -18.66
C HIS A 282 -3.06 -11.00 -19.13
N LEU A 283 -2.82 -9.90 -19.85
CA LEU A 283 -3.86 -8.98 -20.27
C LEU A 283 -4.19 -9.13 -21.76
N HIS A 284 -5.44 -8.83 -22.09
CA HIS A 284 -5.87 -8.71 -23.48
C HIS A 284 -5.35 -7.38 -24.06
N ILE A 285 -4.16 -7.43 -24.68
CA ILE A 285 -3.49 -6.25 -25.22
C ILE A 285 -4.08 -5.83 -26.57
N ASN A 286 -4.49 -4.56 -26.69
CA ASN A 286 -4.70 -3.93 -27.98
C ASN A 286 -3.34 -3.51 -28.57
N LYS A 287 -3.11 -3.80 -29.86
CA LYS A 287 -1.84 -3.51 -30.56
C LYS A 287 -1.42 -2.03 -30.52
N TYR A 288 -2.35 -1.12 -30.22
CA TYR A 288 -2.14 0.32 -30.22
C TYR A 288 -2.24 0.97 -28.84
N CYS A 289 -2.74 0.24 -27.84
CA CYS A 289 -3.01 0.77 -26.51
C CYS A 289 -2.91 -0.34 -25.45
N LEU A 290 -2.00 -0.16 -24.51
CA LEU A 290 -1.87 -0.99 -23.32
C LEU A 290 -2.74 -0.40 -22.21
N PRO A 291 -3.37 -1.22 -21.35
CA PRO A 291 -4.14 -0.72 -20.21
C PRO A 291 -3.22 -0.15 -19.14
N ASP A 292 -3.73 0.78 -18.34
CA ASP A 292 -3.07 1.24 -17.12
C ASP A 292 -2.63 0.08 -16.23
N GLN A 293 -1.41 0.16 -15.71
CA GLN A 293 -0.86 -0.83 -14.78
C GLN A 293 -0.23 -0.17 -13.56
N GLU A 294 -0.16 -0.94 -12.49
CA GLU A 294 0.70 -0.66 -11.35
C GLU A 294 1.47 -1.93 -10.98
N VAL A 295 2.65 -1.73 -10.44
CA VAL A 295 3.56 -2.80 -10.04
C VAL A 295 4.17 -2.47 -8.68
N PHE A 296 4.59 -3.49 -7.96
CA PHE A 296 4.98 -3.40 -6.56
C PHE A 296 6.27 -4.15 -6.30
N LEU A 297 7.10 -3.64 -5.41
CA LEU A 297 8.31 -4.34 -4.96
C LEU A 297 8.39 -4.28 -3.44
N ILE A 298 8.54 -5.44 -2.81
CA ILE A 298 8.85 -5.52 -1.38
C ILE A 298 10.35 -5.68 -1.23
N ASN A 299 10.97 -4.73 -0.55
CA ASN A 299 12.41 -4.70 -0.34
C ASN A 299 12.77 -4.77 1.13
N LEU A 300 13.88 -5.45 1.40
CA LEU A 300 14.56 -5.40 2.69
C LEU A 300 16.00 -4.92 2.46
N HIS A 301 16.42 -3.92 3.24
CA HIS A 301 17.80 -3.48 3.33
C HIS A 301 18.30 -3.68 4.76
N GLY A 302 18.95 -4.83 4.99
CA GLY A 302 19.31 -5.27 6.34
C GLY A 302 18.08 -5.60 7.17
N SER A 303 17.75 -4.74 8.12
CA SER A 303 16.51 -4.84 8.91
C SER A 303 15.43 -3.85 8.50
N ARG A 304 15.69 -3.00 7.50
CA ARG A 304 14.78 -1.93 7.08
C ARG A 304 13.94 -2.38 5.89
N LEU A 305 12.65 -2.58 6.12
CA LEU A 305 11.70 -2.97 5.09
C LEU A 305 11.10 -1.72 4.44
N HIS A 306 10.91 -1.74 3.12
CA HIS A 306 10.11 -0.74 2.42
C HIS A 306 9.37 -1.37 1.24
N VAL A 307 8.29 -0.73 0.82
CA VAL A 307 7.49 -1.14 -0.34
C VAL A 307 7.52 -0.03 -1.36
N GLN A 308 7.68 -0.41 -2.63
CA GLN A 308 7.63 0.51 -3.76
C GLN A 308 6.42 0.21 -4.62
N ARG A 309 5.81 1.27 -5.16
CA ARG A 309 4.74 1.23 -6.16
C ARG A 309 5.17 2.03 -7.37
N ALA A 310 5.29 1.39 -8.53
CA ALA A 310 5.50 2.10 -9.78
C ALA A 310 4.19 2.19 -10.57
N VAL A 311 3.88 3.39 -11.04
CA VAL A 311 2.64 3.71 -11.75
C VAL A 311 2.93 3.75 -13.24
N PHE A 312 2.19 2.96 -14.02
CA PHE A 312 2.37 2.79 -15.46
C PHE A 312 1.09 3.17 -16.21
N PRO A 313 0.83 4.47 -16.44
CA PRO A 313 -0.32 4.91 -17.20
C PRO A 313 -0.28 4.42 -18.64
N SER A 314 -1.45 4.07 -19.15
CA SER A 314 -1.70 3.62 -20.52
C SER A 314 -1.02 4.49 -21.58
N PRO A 315 -1.15 5.84 -21.57
CA PRO A 315 -0.47 6.70 -22.53
C PRO A 315 1.06 6.54 -22.54
N LYS A 316 1.67 6.52 -21.35
CA LYS A 316 3.14 6.43 -21.19
C LYS A 316 3.65 5.08 -21.67
N ILE A 317 3.09 3.98 -21.17
CA ILE A 317 3.54 2.64 -21.56
C ILE A 317 3.21 2.31 -23.00
N SER A 318 2.09 2.79 -23.55
CA SER A 318 1.76 2.56 -24.96
C SER A 318 2.72 3.30 -25.88
N ARG A 319 3.17 4.51 -25.51
CA ARG A 319 4.20 5.24 -26.26
C ARG A 319 5.54 4.49 -26.26
N ILE A 320 5.89 3.82 -25.17
CA ILE A 320 7.15 3.07 -25.03
C ILE A 320 7.08 1.70 -25.76
N TYR A 321 6.00 0.94 -25.53
CA TYR A 321 5.92 -0.47 -25.90
C TYR A 321 5.07 -0.76 -27.13
N CYS A 322 4.31 0.21 -27.67
CA CYS A 322 3.59 0.03 -28.93
C CYS A 322 4.32 0.73 -30.07
N LYS A 323 4.64 -0.02 -31.14
CA LYS A 323 5.25 0.53 -32.37
C LYS A 323 4.45 1.68 -32.99
N LYS A 324 3.12 1.64 -32.81
CA LYS A 324 2.19 2.68 -33.27
C LYS A 324 1.31 3.04 -32.09
N TYR A 325 1.64 4.13 -31.41
CA TYR A 325 0.77 4.68 -30.38
C TYR A 325 -0.32 5.53 -31.02
N LYS A 326 -1.56 5.32 -30.59
CA LYS A 326 -2.65 6.28 -30.83
C LYS A 326 -3.10 6.78 -29.46
N PRO A 327 -3.10 8.10 -29.23
CA PRO A 327 -3.68 8.64 -28.02
C PRO A 327 -5.11 8.13 -27.89
N ALA A 328 -5.41 7.46 -26.78
CA ALA A 328 -6.79 7.18 -26.43
C ALA A 328 -7.50 8.52 -26.20
N ASP A 329 -8.77 8.64 -26.61
CA ASP A 329 -9.57 9.81 -26.26
C ASP A 329 -9.63 9.88 -24.72
N PRO A 330 -9.20 10.97 -24.06
CA PRO A 330 -9.23 11.09 -22.60
C PRO A 330 -10.63 10.88 -22.01
N LYS A 331 -11.69 10.98 -22.82
CA LYS A 331 -13.06 10.65 -22.42
C LYS A 331 -13.32 9.15 -22.25
N SER A 332 -12.52 8.28 -22.85
CA SER A 332 -12.72 6.82 -22.85
C SER A 332 -12.68 6.21 -21.44
N GLU A 333 -11.85 6.72 -20.53
CA GLU A 333 -11.79 6.23 -19.15
C GLU A 333 -12.78 6.95 -18.22
N LEU A 334 -13.05 8.23 -18.47
CA LEU A 334 -14.10 8.98 -17.76
C LEU A 334 -15.51 8.40 -18.00
N HIS A 335 -15.75 7.74 -19.13
CA HIS A 335 -17.01 7.04 -19.40
C HIS A 335 -17.28 5.83 -18.48
N THR A 336 -16.29 5.39 -17.71
CA THR A 336 -16.45 4.35 -16.67
C THR A 336 -16.84 4.93 -15.31
N PHE A 337 -16.72 6.25 -15.12
CA PHE A 337 -17.14 6.93 -13.90
C PHE A 337 -18.66 7.15 -13.94
N ARG A 338 -19.40 6.16 -13.42
CA ARG A 338 -20.87 6.09 -13.52
C ARG A 338 -21.62 7.00 -12.54
N ALA A 339 -20.92 7.89 -11.85
CA ALA A 339 -21.47 8.78 -10.82
C ALA A 339 -22.51 9.80 -11.33
N GLY A 340 -22.71 9.91 -12.65
CA GLY A 340 -23.69 10.82 -13.27
C GLY A 340 -25.10 10.23 -13.46
N ASP A 341 -25.32 8.95 -13.17
CA ASP A 341 -26.64 8.32 -13.35
C ASP A 341 -27.51 8.51 -12.10
N THR A 342 -28.41 9.50 -12.16
CA THR A 342 -29.36 9.84 -11.07
C THR A 342 -30.40 8.75 -10.79
N THR A 343 -30.48 7.70 -11.63
CA THR A 343 -31.47 6.62 -11.49
C THR A 343 -30.93 5.39 -10.75
N ARG A 344 -29.62 5.35 -10.46
CA ARG A 344 -28.96 4.18 -9.85
C ARG A 344 -29.15 4.16 -8.33
N ARG A 345 -29.55 3.00 -7.80
CA ARG A 345 -29.42 2.70 -6.37
C ARG A 345 -28.00 2.25 -6.11
N TYR A 346 -27.22 3.05 -5.38
CA TYR A 346 -25.87 2.68 -5.00
C TYR A 346 -25.89 1.61 -3.93
N THR A 347 -25.22 0.49 -4.18
CA THR A 347 -24.81 -0.44 -3.13
C THR A 347 -23.54 0.08 -2.44
N GLU A 348 -23.22 -0.47 -1.27
CA GLU A 348 -21.94 -0.20 -0.59
C GLU A 348 -20.74 -0.53 -1.51
N GLN A 349 -20.85 -1.62 -2.27
CA GLN A 349 -19.82 -2.06 -3.23
C GLN A 349 -19.66 -1.11 -4.42
N ASP A 350 -20.74 -0.47 -4.88
CA ASP A 350 -20.68 0.54 -5.94
C ASP A 350 -19.95 1.80 -5.48
N LEU A 351 -20.22 2.24 -4.25
CA LEU A 351 -19.50 3.38 -3.65
C LEU A 351 -18.01 3.04 -3.44
N GLU A 352 -17.70 1.82 -2.99
CA GLU A 352 -16.33 1.36 -2.89
C GLU A 352 -15.63 1.37 -4.26
N TYR A 353 -16.30 0.95 -5.34
CA TYR A 353 -15.74 1.02 -6.68
C TYR A 353 -15.44 2.46 -7.11
N ASP A 354 -16.38 3.38 -6.90
CA ASP A 354 -16.22 4.76 -7.31
C ASP A 354 -15.07 5.44 -6.53
N ILE A 355 -14.90 5.12 -5.25
CA ILE A 355 -13.77 5.60 -4.44
C ILE A 355 -12.44 5.09 -5.00
N ASP A 356 -12.33 3.81 -5.39
CA ASP A 356 -11.10 3.30 -6.04
C ASP A 356 -10.76 4.04 -7.32
N GLN A 357 -11.79 4.29 -8.14
CA GLN A 357 -11.62 4.98 -9.41
C GLN A 357 -11.14 6.42 -9.16
N LEU A 358 -11.68 7.09 -8.16
CA LEU A 358 -11.21 8.42 -7.76
C LEU A 358 -9.75 8.38 -7.28
N ASP A 359 -9.40 7.46 -6.38
CA ASP A 359 -8.02 7.30 -5.89
C ASP A 359 -7.04 7.06 -7.05
N TRP A 360 -7.44 6.24 -8.03
CA TRP A 360 -6.64 6.01 -9.24
C TRP A 360 -6.52 7.27 -10.12
N LEU A 361 -7.62 8.00 -10.35
CA LEU A 361 -7.61 9.23 -11.13
C LEU A 361 -6.74 10.32 -10.48
N HIS A 362 -6.75 10.39 -9.14
CA HIS A 362 -5.84 11.25 -8.39
C HIS A 362 -4.38 10.85 -8.64
N THR A 363 -4.06 9.56 -8.54
CA THR A 363 -2.72 9.02 -8.84
C THR A 363 -2.27 9.37 -10.27
N LEU A 364 -3.14 9.19 -11.26
CA LEU A 364 -2.86 9.53 -12.65
C LEU A 364 -2.66 11.03 -12.88
N ARG A 365 -3.46 11.88 -12.22
CA ARG A 365 -3.32 13.33 -12.34
C ARG A 365 -1.94 13.77 -11.84
N GLU A 366 -1.48 13.21 -10.74
CA GLU A 366 -0.17 13.53 -10.21
C GLU A 366 0.97 13.00 -11.09
N ASP A 367 0.82 11.81 -11.68
CA ASP A 367 1.78 11.26 -12.64
C ASP A 367 1.82 12.04 -13.98
N ASN A 368 0.68 12.54 -14.45
CA ASN A 368 0.60 13.40 -15.64
C ASN A 368 1.25 14.78 -15.44
N ASN A 369 1.41 15.21 -14.18
CA ASN A 369 2.17 16.41 -13.86
C ASN A 369 3.69 16.19 -13.92
N GLU A 370 4.16 14.94 -14.03
CA GLU A 370 5.57 14.68 -14.33
C GLU A 370 5.87 15.19 -15.74
N ALA A 371 6.71 16.22 -15.80
CA ALA A 371 7.20 16.71 -17.07
C ALA A 371 7.90 15.56 -17.83
N PRO A 372 7.68 15.44 -19.15
CA PRO A 372 8.52 14.57 -19.96
C PRO A 372 9.98 15.05 -19.86
N ASP A 373 10.91 14.16 -20.17
CA ASP A 373 12.32 14.52 -20.12
C ASP A 373 12.72 15.51 -21.26
N GLU A 374 14.00 15.88 -21.30
CA GLU A 374 14.55 16.79 -22.32
C GLU A 374 14.33 16.30 -23.77
N GLU A 375 14.11 15.01 -23.98
CA GLU A 375 13.87 14.37 -25.28
C GLU A 375 12.37 14.05 -25.52
N ASP A 376 11.49 14.65 -24.71
CA ASP A 376 10.05 14.38 -24.69
C ASP A 376 9.67 12.91 -24.40
N LYS A 377 10.56 12.14 -23.75
CA LYS A 377 10.28 10.76 -23.35
C LYS A 377 9.47 10.71 -22.04
N PRO A 378 8.56 9.73 -21.90
CA PRO A 378 7.82 9.55 -20.66
C PRO A 378 8.73 9.23 -19.47
N VAL A 379 8.55 9.96 -18.37
CA VAL A 379 9.15 9.65 -17.06
C VAL A 379 8.16 8.82 -16.25
N ILE A 380 8.61 7.67 -15.73
CA ILE A 380 7.79 6.77 -14.91
C ILE A 380 7.90 7.18 -13.44
N ARG A 381 6.76 7.36 -12.78
CA ARG A 381 6.73 7.68 -11.36
C ARG A 381 6.81 6.42 -10.50
N VAL A 382 7.72 6.43 -9.53
CA VAL A 382 7.86 5.37 -8.52
C VAL A 382 7.76 5.98 -7.13
N LEU A 383 6.84 5.45 -6.32
CA LEU A 383 6.60 5.86 -4.95
C LEU A 383 7.22 4.81 -4.03
N ALA A 384 8.04 5.22 -3.07
CA ALA A 384 8.58 4.33 -2.04
C ALA A 384 8.03 4.73 -0.67
N SER A 385 7.57 3.76 0.11
CA SER A 385 7.19 3.97 1.51
C SER A 385 8.37 4.48 2.33
N GLN A 386 8.14 4.78 3.61
CA GLN A 386 9.26 4.92 4.55
C GLN A 386 10.01 3.58 4.73
N GLU A 387 11.22 3.66 5.26
CA GLU A 387 12.01 2.49 5.65
C GLU A 387 11.71 2.09 7.10
N TYR A 388 10.98 0.99 7.28
CA TYR A 388 10.59 0.49 8.59
C TYR A 388 11.65 -0.44 9.16
N ASP A 389 12.29 -0.04 10.26
CA ASP A 389 13.21 -0.92 10.99
C ASP A 389 12.44 -2.00 11.75
N LEU A 390 12.54 -3.24 11.28
CA LEU A 390 11.84 -4.41 11.82
C LEU A 390 12.28 -4.76 13.26
N TRP A 391 13.42 -4.23 13.72
CA TRP A 391 13.84 -4.38 15.11
C TRP A 391 13.11 -3.45 16.09
N THR A 392 12.42 -2.43 15.60
CA THR A 392 11.69 -1.49 16.45
C THR A 392 10.21 -1.84 16.49
N LYS A 393 9.56 -1.73 17.65
CA LYS A 393 8.13 -2.03 17.79
C LYS A 393 7.26 -1.19 16.84
N SER A 394 7.57 0.09 16.67
CA SER A 394 6.84 1.00 15.78
C SER A 394 7.07 0.65 14.32
N GLY A 395 8.32 0.45 13.89
CA GLY A 395 8.66 0.04 12.52
C GLY A 395 8.02 -1.29 12.16
N TRP A 396 8.09 -2.27 13.06
CA TRP A 396 7.43 -3.56 12.90
C TRP A 396 5.92 -3.43 12.66
N HIS A 397 5.22 -2.68 13.51
CA HIS A 397 3.77 -2.54 13.39
C HIS A 397 3.37 -1.82 12.09
N ALA A 398 4.07 -0.76 11.74
CA ALA A 398 3.85 -0.04 10.49
C ALA A 398 4.10 -0.94 9.25
N ALA A 399 5.19 -1.70 9.25
CA ALA A 399 5.49 -2.68 8.20
C ALA A 399 4.38 -3.75 8.06
N LEU A 400 3.90 -4.32 9.18
CA LEU A 400 2.81 -5.30 9.16
C LEU A 400 1.52 -4.70 8.60
N LYS A 401 1.16 -3.48 9.02
CA LYS A 401 -0.02 -2.78 8.53
C LYS A 401 0.06 -2.54 7.01
N LEU A 402 1.19 -2.03 6.53
CA LEU A 402 1.40 -1.77 5.11
C LEU A 402 1.32 -3.06 4.28
N LEU A 403 2.00 -4.12 4.71
CA LEU A 403 2.00 -5.41 4.00
C LEU A 403 0.63 -6.10 4.04
N ALA A 404 -0.09 -6.05 5.17
CA ALA A 404 -1.46 -6.58 5.25
C ALA A 404 -2.43 -5.76 4.38
N GLY A 405 -2.27 -4.43 4.37
CA GLY A 405 -3.02 -3.55 3.48
C GLY A 405 -2.75 -3.88 2.01
N LEU A 406 -1.48 -4.10 1.64
CA LEU A 406 -1.09 -4.50 0.29
C LEU A 406 -1.73 -5.84 -0.10
N ASN A 407 -1.69 -6.85 0.78
CA ASN A 407 -2.35 -8.14 0.54
C ASN A 407 -3.86 -7.93 0.27
N ARG A 408 -4.55 -7.17 1.14
CA ARG A 408 -5.97 -6.85 0.96
C ARG A 408 -6.25 -6.07 -0.31
N TYR A 409 -5.34 -5.19 -0.73
CA TYR A 409 -5.51 -4.42 -1.95
C TYR A 409 -5.40 -5.31 -3.20
N LEU A 410 -4.33 -6.10 -3.28
CA LEU A 410 -4.09 -7.04 -4.38
C LEU A 410 -5.20 -8.07 -4.48
N MET A 411 -5.62 -8.63 -3.36
CA MET A 411 -6.74 -9.59 -3.27
C MET A 411 -8.11 -8.90 -3.23
N GLY A 412 -8.19 -7.58 -3.38
CA GLY A 412 -9.44 -6.83 -3.39
C GLY A 412 -10.08 -6.70 -4.76
N GLY A 413 -9.43 -7.18 -5.83
CA GLY A 413 -9.94 -7.10 -7.21
C GLY A 413 -9.90 -5.71 -7.84
N ARG A 414 -9.22 -4.76 -7.20
CA ARG A 414 -9.15 -3.35 -7.64
C ARG A 414 -7.75 -2.91 -8.06
N ALA A 415 -6.73 -3.67 -7.67
CA ALA A 415 -5.37 -3.40 -8.10
C ALA A 415 -5.24 -3.52 -9.63
N LYS A 416 -4.55 -2.58 -10.25
CA LYS A 416 -4.22 -2.60 -11.69
C LYS A 416 -2.97 -3.47 -11.95
N CYS A 417 -2.95 -4.65 -11.34
CA CYS A 417 -1.91 -5.66 -11.55
C CYS A 417 -2.48 -6.74 -12.48
N GLY A 418 -1.94 -6.85 -13.70
CA GLY A 418 -2.48 -7.70 -14.76
C GLY A 418 -2.71 -9.16 -14.37
N VAL A 419 -1.87 -9.72 -13.51
CA VAL A 419 -2.06 -11.09 -12.99
C VAL A 419 -3.31 -11.18 -12.11
N MET A 420 -3.50 -10.22 -11.20
CA MET A 420 -4.70 -10.19 -10.35
C MET A 420 -5.95 -9.83 -11.15
N GLN A 421 -5.85 -8.91 -12.10
CA GLN A 421 -6.95 -8.58 -13.02
C GLN A 421 -7.43 -9.84 -13.77
N ASN A 422 -6.50 -10.64 -14.30
CA ASN A 422 -6.83 -11.91 -14.96
C ASN A 422 -7.49 -12.93 -14.00
N MET A 423 -7.04 -12.98 -12.74
CA MET A 423 -7.62 -13.87 -11.73
C MET A 423 -9.06 -13.47 -11.38
N PHE A 424 -9.31 -12.18 -11.16
CA PHE A 424 -10.65 -11.69 -10.80
C PHE A 424 -11.60 -11.58 -11.99
N GLU A 425 -11.10 -11.53 -13.23
CA GLU A 425 -11.91 -11.74 -14.43
C GLU A 425 -12.43 -13.19 -14.51
N LYS A 426 -11.59 -14.17 -14.15
CA LYS A 426 -11.96 -15.60 -14.13
C LYS A 426 -12.81 -15.98 -12.92
N PHE A 427 -12.57 -15.35 -11.78
CA PHE A 427 -13.24 -15.60 -10.51
C PHE A 427 -13.72 -14.27 -9.91
N PRO A 428 -14.84 -13.71 -10.40
CA PRO A 428 -15.36 -12.45 -9.90
C PRO A 428 -15.75 -12.54 -8.42
N ILE A 429 -15.52 -11.45 -7.69
CA ILE A 429 -15.97 -11.32 -6.30
C ILE A 429 -17.50 -11.32 -6.31
N ALA A 430 -18.13 -12.26 -5.62
CA ALA A 430 -19.58 -12.32 -5.53
C ALA A 430 -20.14 -11.02 -4.91
N GLU A 431 -21.08 -10.37 -5.59
CA GLU A 431 -21.85 -9.28 -5.01
C GLU A 431 -22.59 -9.84 -3.78
N SER A 432 -22.33 -9.28 -2.60
CA SER A 432 -23.07 -9.69 -1.41
C SER A 432 -24.54 -9.36 -1.66
N PRO A 433 -25.48 -10.32 -1.51
CA PRO A 433 -26.89 -10.02 -1.71
C PRO A 433 -27.29 -8.88 -0.77
N PRO A 434 -28.17 -7.97 -1.20
CA PRO A 434 -28.65 -6.91 -0.34
C PRO A 434 -29.19 -7.55 0.93
N LYS A 435 -28.69 -7.11 2.10
CA LYS A 435 -29.25 -7.49 3.39
C LYS A 435 -30.73 -7.12 3.34
N GLU A 436 -31.61 -8.11 3.15
CA GLU A 436 -33.03 -7.89 3.35
C GLU A 436 -33.20 -7.33 4.75
N SER A 437 -33.69 -6.09 4.82
CA SER A 437 -34.06 -5.47 6.07
C SER A 437 -35.08 -6.38 6.75
N SER A 438 -34.65 -7.11 7.77
CA SER A 438 -35.54 -7.79 8.71
C SER A 438 -36.24 -6.72 9.56
N ALA A 439 -37.18 -6.01 8.94
CA ALA A 439 -38.03 -5.01 9.57
C ALA A 439 -39.34 -4.91 8.78
N ALA A 440 -40.15 -5.97 8.83
CA ALA A 440 -41.61 -5.91 8.71
C ALA A 440 -42.22 -7.31 8.85
N LYS A 441 -42.24 -7.85 10.07
CA LYS A 441 -43.33 -8.71 10.54
C LYS A 441 -43.58 -8.38 12.01
N SER A 442 -44.40 -7.36 12.23
CA SER A 442 -45.24 -7.20 13.42
C SER A 442 -46.68 -7.20 12.95
#